data_AF-L0P7T2-F1
#
_entry.id   AF-L0P7T2-F1
#
_cell.length_a   1.000
_cell.length_b   1.000
_cell.length_c   1.000
_cell.angle_alpha   90.00
_cell.angle_beta   90.00
_cell.angle_gamma   90.00
#
_symmetry.space_group_name_H-M   'P 1'
#
loop_
_entity.id
_entity.type
_entity.pdbx_description
1 polymer ?
#
loop_
_entity_poly.entity_id
_entity_poly.type
_entity_poly.pdbx_seq_one_letter_code
_entity_poly.pdbx_strand_id
1 'polypeptide(L)'
;MNIKDILEKNYSSEKNIQNLNLDQEKSHPASIFGRKHIGNVEISPKILKSIENIIENSHKPSIHSSLMKMYASLRSSQTIKRKLSAIDTDAYLLGIMPQIYASLYNVINELRMRLGNKWVPETVLDCGVGPGIGALVFQELFEDSIEKVKDILVIESAYTVRQRAFYIHKGNKSKILSNIPSTIDSKFNFIIANHTILDINTSNHIFAAHIKKLWDKLSSEDGILLLLERGNPMGYKAIARARQMILSGFNFTLKKSSEYVETGHIISPCSHDKKCPLFTNGHLSNRKK
;
A
#
# COMPACT_ATOMS: atom_id res chain seq x y z
N MET A 1 17.27 -8.46 15.47
CA MET A 1 17.82 -7.33 14.68
C MET A 1 16.63 -6.49 14.27
N ASN A 2 16.58 -5.22 14.63
CA ASN A 2 15.44 -4.35 14.31
C ASN A 2 15.40 -4.14 12.79
N ILE A 3 14.22 -3.93 12.19
CA ILE A 3 14.03 -3.58 10.78
C ILE A 3 15.01 -2.48 10.33
N LYS A 4 15.23 -1.45 11.15
CA LYS A 4 16.16 -0.36 10.84
C LYS A 4 17.58 -0.86 10.60
N ASP A 5 18.07 -1.75 11.45
CA ASP A 5 19.41 -2.33 11.30
C ASP A 5 19.51 -3.19 10.03
N ILE A 6 18.43 -3.92 9.70
CA ILE A 6 18.35 -4.74 8.47
C ILE A 6 18.46 -3.83 7.24
N LEU A 7 17.73 -2.70 7.23
CA LEU A 7 17.76 -1.73 6.15
C LEU A 7 19.17 -1.15 5.97
N GLU A 8 19.78 -0.62 7.03
CA GLU A 8 21.13 -0.03 6.97
C GLU A 8 22.19 -1.03 6.50
N LYS A 9 22.09 -2.27 6.96
CA LYS A 9 22.97 -3.36 6.50
C LYS A 9 22.78 -3.63 5.01
N ASN A 10 21.54 -3.76 4.55
CA ASN A 10 21.26 -4.08 3.16
C ASN A 10 21.65 -2.94 2.22
N TYR A 11 21.39 -1.68 2.61
CA TYR A 11 21.83 -0.49 1.87
C TYR A 11 23.35 -0.46 1.70
N SER A 12 24.11 -0.86 2.73
CA SER A 12 25.58 -0.84 2.67
C SER A 12 26.20 -2.03 1.93
N SER A 13 25.41 -3.10 1.70
CA SER A 13 25.91 -4.38 1.17
C SER A 13 25.70 -4.59 -0.33
N GLU A 14 24.88 -3.75 -0.98
CA GLU A 14 24.49 -3.97 -2.37
C GLU A 14 25.64 -3.62 -3.34
N LYS A 15 26.03 -4.57 -4.20
CA LYS A 15 27.15 -4.44 -5.16
C LYS A 15 27.02 -3.22 -6.09
N ASN A 16 25.80 -2.76 -6.38
CA ASN A 16 25.56 -1.57 -7.20
C ASN A 16 26.07 -0.28 -6.54
N ILE A 17 26.06 -0.20 -5.20
CA ILE A 17 26.60 0.95 -4.46
C ILE A 17 28.12 0.86 -4.32
N GLN A 18 28.67 -0.36 -4.25
CA GLN A 18 30.13 -0.57 -4.15
C GLN A 18 30.88 -0.18 -5.44
N ASN A 19 30.21 -0.17 -6.60
CA ASN A 19 30.76 0.26 -7.88
C ASN A 19 30.48 1.73 -8.24
N LEU A 20 29.65 2.42 -7.44
CA LEU A 20 29.39 3.85 -7.61
C LEU A 20 30.39 4.62 -6.76
N ASN A 21 31.01 5.65 -7.35
CA ASN A 21 31.82 6.59 -6.60
C ASN A 21 30.88 7.42 -5.70
N LEU A 22 30.59 6.92 -4.49
CA LEU A 22 29.66 7.52 -3.53
C LEU A 22 30.00 9.00 -3.21
N ASP A 23 31.27 9.38 -3.32
CA ASP A 23 31.74 10.76 -3.13
C ASP A 23 31.27 11.72 -4.25
N GLN A 24 30.92 11.21 -5.44
CA GLN A 24 30.41 12.01 -6.56
C GLN A 24 28.88 12.14 -6.54
N GLU A 25 28.16 11.12 -6.05
CA GLU A 25 26.72 11.17 -5.85
C GLU A 25 26.42 11.76 -4.46
N LYS A 26 26.08 13.05 -4.37
CA LYS A 26 25.63 13.72 -3.13
C LYS A 26 24.27 13.20 -2.59
N SER A 27 23.94 11.92 -2.77
CA SER A 27 22.66 11.28 -2.45
C SER A 27 22.83 10.23 -1.36
N HIS A 28 21.82 10.09 -0.49
CA HIS A 28 21.83 9.09 0.58
C HIS A 28 21.82 7.65 0.00
N PRO A 29 22.50 6.65 0.62
CA PRO A 29 22.52 5.26 0.12
C PRO A 29 21.13 4.67 -0.14
N ALA A 30 20.19 4.89 0.78
CA ALA A 30 18.79 4.50 0.62
C ALA A 30 18.10 5.09 -0.63
N SER A 31 18.53 6.28 -1.07
CA SER A 31 18.05 6.92 -2.29
C SER A 31 18.66 6.29 -3.53
N ILE A 32 19.96 5.96 -3.50
CA ILE A 32 20.65 5.26 -4.60
C ILE A 32 20.06 3.86 -4.79
N PHE A 33 19.87 3.12 -3.70
CA PHE A 33 19.20 1.81 -3.69
C PHE A 33 17.82 1.87 -4.37
N GLY A 34 17.07 2.96 -4.14
CA GLY A 34 15.73 3.14 -4.72
C GLY A 34 15.70 3.62 -6.17
N ARG A 35 16.84 3.91 -6.79
CA ARG A 35 16.91 4.29 -8.22
C ARG A 35 16.88 3.03 -9.09
N LYS A 36 15.74 2.34 -9.09
CA LYS A 36 15.52 1.17 -9.93
C LYS A 36 14.37 1.40 -10.90
N HIS A 37 14.57 0.96 -12.14
CA HIS A 37 13.50 0.83 -13.12
C HIS A 37 13.05 -0.63 -13.14
N ILE A 38 11.79 -0.87 -12.76
CA ILE A 38 11.21 -2.22 -12.79
C ILE A 38 10.83 -2.68 -14.20
N GLY A 39 10.84 -1.77 -15.17
CA GLY A 39 10.37 -2.05 -16.53
C GLY A 39 8.86 -2.25 -16.56
N ASN A 40 8.41 -3.18 -17.40
CA ASN A 40 7.01 -3.54 -17.49
C ASN A 40 6.67 -4.56 -16.40
N VAL A 41 5.56 -4.32 -15.69
CA VAL A 41 5.00 -5.32 -14.77
C VAL A 41 3.90 -6.08 -15.51
N GLU A 42 4.08 -7.40 -15.62
CA GLU A 42 3.09 -8.30 -16.18
C GLU A 42 2.23 -8.87 -15.05
N ILE A 43 0.92 -8.98 -15.29
CA ILE A 43 0.02 -9.65 -14.36
C ILE A 43 0.21 -11.15 -14.54
N SER A 44 0.38 -11.89 -13.43
CA SER A 44 0.49 -13.35 -13.44
C SER A 44 -0.57 -14.00 -14.35
N PRO A 45 -0.19 -14.97 -15.21
CA PRO A 45 -1.12 -15.64 -16.13
C PRO A 45 -2.35 -16.24 -15.44
N LYS A 46 -2.21 -16.72 -14.19
CA LYS A 46 -3.32 -17.25 -13.40
C LYS A 46 -4.36 -16.17 -13.08
N ILE A 47 -3.91 -14.99 -12.68
CA ILE A 47 -4.78 -13.84 -12.36
C ILE A 47 -5.42 -13.32 -13.65
N LEU A 48 -4.64 -13.17 -14.71
CA LEU A 48 -5.13 -12.71 -16.01
C LEU A 48 -6.23 -13.64 -16.53
N LYS A 49 -6.02 -14.96 -16.47
CA LYS A 49 -7.03 -15.93 -16.91
C LYS A 49 -8.32 -15.84 -16.10
N SER A 50 -8.23 -15.61 -14.79
CA SER A 50 -9.42 -15.38 -13.96
C SER A 50 -10.17 -14.12 -14.36
N ILE A 51 -9.46 -13.03 -14.68
CA ILE A 51 -10.08 -11.80 -15.18
C ILE A 51 -10.75 -12.05 -16.53
N GLU A 52 -10.07 -12.69 -17.49
CA GLU A 52 -10.64 -13.03 -18.79
C GLU A 52 -11.94 -13.82 -18.67
N ASN A 53 -11.97 -14.86 -17.85
CA ASN A 53 -13.16 -15.66 -17.61
C ASN A 53 -14.32 -14.83 -17.00
N ILE A 54 -14.02 -13.88 -16.11
CA ILE A 54 -15.05 -12.96 -15.58
C ILE A 54 -15.62 -12.09 -16.71
N ILE A 55 -14.75 -11.53 -17.55
CA ILE A 55 -15.14 -10.62 -18.63
C ILE A 55 -15.91 -11.36 -19.74
N GLU A 56 -15.54 -12.59 -20.07
CA GLU A 56 -16.24 -13.43 -21.05
C GLU A 56 -17.69 -13.68 -20.67
N ASN A 57 -17.98 -13.81 -19.36
CA ASN A 57 -19.32 -14.03 -18.83
C ASN A 57 -20.08 -12.72 -18.50
N SER A 58 -19.57 -11.57 -18.95
CA SER A 58 -20.14 -10.25 -18.66
C SER A 58 -20.62 -9.53 -19.94
N HIS A 59 -21.40 -8.45 -19.78
CA HIS A 59 -21.95 -7.69 -20.91
C HIS A 59 -20.93 -6.67 -21.45
N LYS A 60 -20.09 -7.10 -22.40
CA LYS A 60 -18.93 -6.34 -22.91
C LYS A 60 -19.18 -4.88 -23.28
N PRO A 61 -20.26 -4.50 -24.02
CA PRO A 61 -20.50 -3.08 -24.34
C PRO A 61 -20.69 -2.19 -23.10
N SER A 62 -21.32 -2.74 -22.05
CA SER A 62 -21.55 -1.99 -20.81
C SER A 62 -20.27 -1.83 -19.98
N ILE A 63 -19.32 -2.76 -20.09
CA ILE A 63 -17.99 -2.66 -19.45
C ILE A 63 -17.26 -1.44 -19.99
N HIS A 64 -17.22 -1.26 -21.31
CA HIS A 64 -16.55 -0.12 -21.93
C HIS A 64 -17.16 1.22 -21.47
N SER A 65 -18.50 1.33 -21.48
CA SER A 65 -19.20 2.53 -21.01
C SER A 65 -18.90 2.83 -19.54
N SER A 66 -18.93 1.81 -18.67
CA SER A 66 -18.60 1.97 -17.25
C SER A 66 -17.13 2.39 -17.06
N LEU A 67 -16.21 1.76 -17.78
CA LEU A 67 -14.78 2.09 -17.71
C LEU A 67 -14.50 3.54 -18.11
N MET A 68 -15.12 4.03 -19.18
CA MET A 68 -14.96 5.43 -19.60
C MET A 68 -15.44 6.42 -18.54
N LYS A 69 -16.52 6.10 -17.81
CA LYS A 69 -16.98 6.89 -16.67
C LYS A 69 -15.97 6.87 -15.51
N MET A 70 -15.36 5.72 -15.24
CA MET A 70 -14.31 5.61 -14.21
C MET A 70 -13.09 6.45 -14.57
N TYR A 71 -12.60 6.39 -15.81
CA TYR A 71 -11.48 7.22 -16.25
C TYR A 71 -11.80 8.72 -16.23
N ALA A 72 -13.03 9.11 -16.58
CA ALA A 72 -13.47 10.50 -16.44
C ALA A 72 -13.42 10.96 -14.97
N SER A 73 -13.94 10.14 -14.04
CA SER A 73 -13.89 10.43 -12.59
C SER A 73 -12.45 10.58 -12.10
N LEU A 74 -11.56 9.64 -12.45
CA LEU A 74 -10.14 9.70 -12.06
C LEU A 74 -9.43 10.96 -12.59
N ARG A 75 -9.69 11.36 -13.84
CA ARG A 75 -9.13 12.59 -14.42
C ARG A 75 -9.60 13.85 -13.70
N SER A 76 -10.86 13.86 -13.24
CA SER A 76 -11.39 14.97 -12.43
C SER A 76 -10.93 14.96 -10.97
N SER A 77 -9.98 14.09 -10.60
CA SER A 77 -9.54 13.85 -9.21
C SER A 77 -10.67 13.45 -8.26
N GLN A 78 -11.79 12.97 -8.81
CA GLN A 78 -12.90 12.45 -8.05
C GLN A 78 -12.65 11.00 -7.61
N THR A 79 -13.39 10.58 -6.59
CA THR A 79 -13.30 9.24 -6.00
C THR A 79 -14.14 8.25 -6.81
N ILE A 80 -13.61 7.05 -7.01
CA ILE A 80 -14.42 5.93 -7.52
C ILE A 80 -15.48 5.59 -6.46
N LYS A 81 -16.72 5.38 -6.88
CA LYS A 81 -17.82 5.03 -5.96
C LYS A 81 -17.47 3.75 -5.20
N ARG A 82 -17.60 3.77 -3.86
CA ARG A 82 -17.37 2.58 -3.01
C ARG A 82 -18.35 1.44 -3.25
N LYS A 83 -19.54 1.74 -3.78
CA LYS A 83 -20.51 0.73 -4.20
C LYS A 83 -20.44 0.60 -5.72
N LEU A 84 -19.71 -0.40 -6.18
CA LEU A 84 -19.64 -0.78 -7.59
C LEU A 84 -20.76 -1.76 -7.90
N SER A 85 -21.51 -1.54 -8.99
CA SER A 85 -22.38 -2.57 -9.54
C SER A 85 -21.55 -3.74 -10.09
N ALA A 86 -22.19 -4.85 -10.47
CA ALA A 86 -21.50 -5.98 -11.10
C ALA A 86 -20.69 -5.53 -12.33
N ILE A 87 -21.29 -4.72 -13.20
CA ILE A 87 -20.62 -4.22 -14.41
C ILE A 87 -19.50 -3.23 -14.09
N ASP A 88 -19.67 -2.40 -13.06
CA ASP A 88 -18.62 -1.48 -12.62
C ASP A 88 -17.44 -2.25 -12.02
N THR A 89 -17.70 -3.34 -11.29
CA THR A 89 -16.63 -4.21 -10.79
C THR A 89 -15.85 -4.83 -11.93
N ASP A 90 -16.52 -5.36 -12.95
CA ASP A 90 -15.85 -5.96 -14.11
C ASP A 90 -15.02 -4.91 -14.88
N ALA A 91 -15.55 -3.70 -15.06
CA ALA A 91 -14.81 -2.56 -15.63
C ALA A 91 -13.61 -2.15 -14.79
N TYR A 92 -13.73 -2.15 -13.46
CA TYR A 92 -12.63 -1.89 -12.54
C TYR A 92 -11.51 -2.92 -12.69
N LEU A 93 -11.84 -4.22 -12.77
CA LEU A 93 -10.86 -5.28 -12.98
C LEU A 93 -10.10 -5.12 -14.30
N LEU A 94 -10.80 -4.76 -15.37
CA LEU A 94 -10.22 -4.65 -16.69
C LEU A 94 -9.32 -3.41 -16.86
N GLY A 95 -9.75 -2.26 -16.34
CA GLY A 95 -9.06 -0.99 -16.62
C GLY A 95 -8.38 -0.31 -15.44
N ILE A 96 -8.81 -0.56 -14.20
CA ILE A 96 -8.27 0.12 -13.01
C ILE A 96 -7.33 -0.78 -12.20
N MET A 97 -7.64 -2.07 -12.07
CA MET A 97 -6.79 -3.01 -11.34
C MET A 97 -5.36 -3.11 -11.90
N PRO A 98 -5.10 -3.13 -13.22
CA PRO A 98 -3.73 -3.30 -13.74
C PRO A 98 -2.75 -2.24 -13.27
N GLN A 99 -3.14 -0.96 -13.27
CA GLN A 99 -2.28 0.14 -12.79
C GLN A 99 -2.01 0.04 -11.27
N ILE A 100 -2.98 -0.45 -10.49
CA ILE A 100 -2.82 -0.63 -9.04
C ILE A 100 -1.92 -1.84 -8.76
N TYR A 101 -2.12 -2.93 -9.50
CA TYR A 101 -1.28 -4.12 -9.43
C TYR A 101 0.18 -3.77 -9.73
N ALA A 102 0.45 -3.06 -10.83
CA ALA A 102 1.81 -2.64 -11.18
C ALA A 102 2.45 -1.75 -10.10
N SER A 103 1.68 -0.82 -9.54
CA SER A 103 2.16 0.07 -8.49
C SER A 103 2.49 -0.70 -7.20
N LEU A 104 1.60 -1.62 -6.79
CA LEU A 104 1.81 -2.47 -5.62
C LEU A 104 2.98 -3.44 -5.83
N TYR A 105 3.10 -4.05 -7.02
CA TYR A 105 4.21 -4.93 -7.36
C TYR A 105 5.52 -4.19 -7.21
N ASN A 106 5.63 -2.99 -7.78
CA ASN A 106 6.84 -2.19 -7.65
C ASN A 106 7.18 -1.85 -6.19
N VAL A 107 6.21 -1.37 -5.41
CA VAL A 107 6.45 -0.98 -4.01
C VAL A 107 6.76 -2.17 -3.11
N ILE A 108 6.05 -3.29 -3.26
CA ILE A 108 6.27 -4.50 -2.45
C ILE A 108 7.59 -5.19 -2.84
N ASN A 109 7.95 -5.18 -4.13
CA ASN A 109 9.22 -5.71 -4.60
C ASN A 109 10.39 -4.89 -4.05
N GLU A 110 10.31 -3.55 -4.13
CA GLU A 110 11.28 -2.65 -3.52
C GLU A 110 11.40 -2.89 -2.00
N LEU A 111 10.26 -3.02 -1.30
CA LEU A 111 10.26 -3.34 0.13
C LEU A 111 11.00 -4.65 0.42
N ARG A 112 10.70 -5.71 -0.32
CA ARG A 112 11.34 -7.03 -0.18
C ARG A 112 12.83 -6.96 -0.47
N MET A 113 13.24 -6.22 -1.50
CA MET A 113 14.67 -6.01 -1.80
C MET A 113 15.38 -5.29 -0.65
N ARG A 114 14.78 -4.24 -0.09
CA ARG A 114 15.36 -3.47 1.03
C ARG A 114 15.50 -4.29 2.31
N LEU A 115 14.55 -5.16 2.60
CA LEU A 115 14.56 -6.00 3.81
C LEU A 115 15.31 -7.33 3.60
N GLY A 116 15.52 -7.71 2.34
CA GLY A 116 16.14 -8.95 1.94
C GLY A 116 15.23 -10.17 2.11
N ASN A 117 15.60 -11.27 1.46
CA ASN A 117 14.80 -12.50 1.38
C ASN A 117 14.58 -13.21 2.74
N LYS A 118 15.26 -12.78 3.80
CA LYS A 118 15.06 -13.31 5.16
C LYS A 118 13.81 -12.75 5.83
N TRP A 119 13.37 -11.56 5.44
CA TRP A 119 12.15 -10.97 5.97
C TRP A 119 10.94 -11.58 5.27
N VAL A 120 10.11 -12.30 6.03
CA VAL A 120 8.85 -12.90 5.55
C VAL A 120 7.80 -12.62 6.62
N PRO A 121 6.77 -11.80 6.35
CA PRO A 121 5.75 -11.51 7.34
C PRO A 121 4.88 -12.75 7.57
N GLU A 122 4.65 -13.13 8.83
CA GLU A 122 3.82 -14.30 9.14
C GLU A 122 2.33 -14.02 8.96
N THR A 123 1.90 -12.79 9.17
CA THR A 123 0.50 -12.36 9.09
C THR A 123 0.35 -11.13 8.22
N VAL A 124 -0.54 -11.22 7.22
CA VAL A 124 -0.77 -10.17 6.23
C VAL A 124 -2.24 -9.76 6.22
N LEU A 125 -2.48 -8.45 6.23
CA LEU A 125 -3.79 -7.85 6.04
C LEU A 125 -3.79 -6.96 4.81
N ASP A 126 -4.55 -7.34 3.80
CA ASP A 126 -4.93 -6.47 2.70
C ASP A 126 -6.30 -5.85 3.00
N CYS A 127 -6.32 -4.53 3.19
CA CYS A 127 -7.54 -3.76 3.39
C CYS A 127 -7.67 -2.63 2.37
N GLY A 128 -6.95 -2.75 1.25
CA GLY A 128 -6.97 -1.82 0.14
C GLY A 128 -8.26 -1.87 -0.67
N VAL A 129 -8.43 -0.89 -1.57
CA VAL A 129 -9.56 -0.86 -2.50
C VAL A 129 -9.35 -1.89 -3.62
N GLY A 130 -10.37 -2.71 -3.86
CA GLY A 130 -10.40 -3.68 -4.94
C GLY A 130 -10.44 -5.11 -4.43
N PRO A 131 -10.30 -6.11 -5.31
CA PRO A 131 -10.50 -7.52 -4.97
C PRO A 131 -9.34 -8.14 -4.17
N GLY A 132 -8.62 -7.39 -3.33
CA GLY A 132 -7.41 -7.86 -2.63
C GLY A 132 -6.17 -7.91 -3.53
N ILE A 133 -5.91 -6.82 -4.26
CA ILE A 133 -4.80 -6.72 -5.22
C ILE A 133 -3.44 -6.84 -4.52
N GLY A 134 -3.31 -6.26 -3.33
CA GLY A 134 -2.09 -6.32 -2.52
C GLY A 134 -1.75 -7.74 -2.10
N ALA A 135 -2.75 -8.50 -1.68
CA ALA A 135 -2.58 -9.91 -1.34
C ALA A 135 -2.20 -10.78 -2.55
N LEU A 136 -2.70 -10.48 -3.76
CA LEU A 136 -2.28 -11.18 -4.98
C LEU A 136 -0.79 -10.94 -5.27
N VAL A 137 -0.39 -9.66 -5.31
CA VAL A 137 1.00 -9.25 -5.54
C VAL A 137 1.93 -9.80 -4.48
N PHE A 138 1.51 -9.75 -3.20
CA PHE A 138 2.30 -10.29 -2.10
C PHE A 138 2.55 -11.79 -2.28
N GLN A 139 1.52 -12.57 -2.61
CA GLN A 139 1.67 -14.02 -2.79
C GLN A 139 2.61 -14.38 -3.94
N GLU A 140 2.60 -13.58 -5.01
CA GLU A 140 3.50 -13.75 -6.14
C GLU A 140 4.95 -13.43 -5.78
N LEU A 141 5.21 -12.26 -5.17
CA LEU A 141 6.57 -11.86 -4.78
C LEU A 141 7.16 -12.72 -3.64
N PHE A 142 6.32 -13.44 -2.92
CA PHE A 142 6.71 -14.30 -1.79
C PHE A 142 6.54 -15.79 -2.09
N GLU A 143 6.37 -16.20 -3.34
CA GLU A 143 6.04 -17.59 -3.74
C GLU A 143 6.95 -18.64 -3.09
N ASP A 144 8.27 -18.44 -3.12
CA ASP A 144 9.27 -19.36 -2.53
C ASP A 144 9.18 -19.48 -0.99
N SER A 145 8.49 -18.54 -0.36
CA SER A 145 8.41 -18.40 1.10
C SER A 145 6.97 -18.44 1.63
N ILE A 146 5.98 -18.66 0.75
CA ILE A 146 4.57 -18.47 1.08
C ILE A 146 4.06 -19.48 2.12
N GLU A 147 4.70 -20.64 2.21
CA GLU A 147 4.41 -21.65 3.21
C GLU A 147 4.66 -21.17 4.65
N LYS A 148 5.62 -20.25 4.84
CA LYS A 148 5.92 -19.65 6.15
C LYS A 148 4.89 -18.62 6.60
N VAL A 149 4.10 -18.09 5.66
CA VAL A 149 3.06 -17.10 5.96
C VAL A 149 1.85 -17.82 6.55
N LYS A 150 1.48 -17.54 7.79
CA LYS A 150 0.40 -18.22 8.51
C LYS A 150 -0.97 -17.79 8.01
N ASP A 151 -1.20 -16.48 7.90
CA ASP A 151 -2.49 -15.93 7.50
C ASP A 151 -2.35 -14.76 6.53
N ILE A 152 -3.22 -14.74 5.52
CA ILE A 152 -3.39 -13.63 4.59
C ILE A 152 -4.88 -13.31 4.56
N LEU A 153 -5.26 -12.17 5.10
CA LEU A 153 -6.66 -11.72 5.16
C LEU A 153 -6.89 -10.59 4.15
N VAL A 154 -7.94 -10.70 3.35
CA VAL A 154 -8.40 -9.66 2.42
C VAL A 154 -9.73 -9.13 2.92
N ILE A 155 -9.81 -7.82 3.16
CA ILE A 155 -11.03 -7.14 3.59
C ILE A 155 -11.60 -6.31 2.44
N GLU A 156 -12.75 -6.74 1.92
CA GLU A 156 -13.48 -5.99 0.90
C GLU A 156 -14.95 -5.90 1.33
N SER A 157 -15.49 -4.69 1.45
CA SER A 157 -16.83 -4.45 2.00
C SER A 157 -17.95 -4.44 0.94
N ALA A 158 -17.61 -4.21 -0.32
CA ALA A 158 -18.54 -4.26 -1.44
C ALA A 158 -18.77 -5.72 -1.86
N TYR A 159 -20.02 -6.17 -1.79
CA TYR A 159 -20.39 -7.55 -2.12
C TYR A 159 -19.98 -7.95 -3.54
N THR A 160 -20.26 -7.10 -4.53
CA THR A 160 -19.93 -7.33 -5.94
C THR A 160 -18.42 -7.54 -6.13
N VAL A 161 -17.59 -6.71 -5.52
CA VAL A 161 -16.12 -6.82 -5.56
C VAL A 161 -15.65 -8.08 -4.83
N ARG A 162 -16.21 -8.40 -3.65
CA ARG A 162 -15.91 -9.65 -2.94
C ARG A 162 -16.18 -10.90 -3.78
N GLN A 163 -17.30 -10.93 -4.53
CA GLN A 163 -17.61 -12.09 -5.39
C GLN A 163 -16.51 -12.32 -6.44
N ARG A 164 -15.98 -11.25 -7.04
CA ARG A 164 -14.84 -11.35 -7.98
C ARG A 164 -13.55 -11.73 -7.25
N ALA A 165 -13.33 -11.20 -6.05
CA ALA A 165 -12.19 -11.58 -5.23
C ALA A 165 -12.17 -13.09 -4.99
N PHE A 166 -13.29 -13.73 -4.61
CA PHE A 166 -13.34 -15.19 -4.40
C PHE A 166 -12.92 -15.98 -5.64
N TYR A 167 -13.25 -15.48 -6.83
CA TYR A 167 -12.87 -16.11 -8.09
C TYR A 167 -11.39 -15.90 -8.43
N ILE A 168 -10.89 -14.66 -8.32
CA ILE A 168 -9.50 -14.31 -8.66
C ILE A 168 -8.50 -14.91 -7.67
N HIS A 169 -8.87 -15.01 -6.39
CA HIS A 169 -8.06 -15.62 -5.35
C HIS A 169 -8.18 -17.16 -5.30
N LYS A 170 -8.88 -17.79 -6.23
CA LYS A 170 -9.04 -19.25 -6.24
C LYS A 170 -7.67 -19.96 -6.28
N GLY A 171 -7.43 -20.81 -5.29
CA GLY A 171 -6.17 -21.54 -5.14
C GLY A 171 -5.00 -20.67 -4.64
N ASN A 172 -5.28 -19.51 -4.06
CA ASN A 172 -4.32 -18.71 -3.28
C ASN A 172 -4.60 -18.91 -1.77
N LYS A 173 -3.64 -18.60 -0.89
CA LYS A 173 -3.72 -18.79 0.57
C LYS A 173 -4.60 -17.76 1.29
N SER A 174 -4.92 -16.66 0.60
CA SER A 174 -5.74 -15.55 1.07
C SER A 174 -7.18 -15.94 1.43
N LYS A 175 -7.66 -15.46 2.59
CA LYS A 175 -9.04 -15.56 3.05
C LYS A 175 -9.75 -14.22 2.85
N ILE A 176 -10.86 -14.21 2.11
CA ILE A 176 -11.61 -12.99 1.79
C ILE A 176 -12.77 -12.82 2.77
N LEU A 177 -12.86 -11.63 3.38
CA LEU A 177 -13.83 -11.29 4.41
C LEU A 177 -14.49 -9.94 4.12
N SER A 178 -15.70 -9.72 4.64
CA SER A 178 -16.41 -8.43 4.55
C SER A 178 -15.85 -7.36 5.47
N ASN A 179 -15.27 -7.78 6.59
CA ASN A 179 -14.75 -6.96 7.68
C ASN A 179 -13.81 -7.84 8.52
N ILE A 180 -12.95 -7.19 9.30
CA ILE A 180 -12.13 -7.90 10.29
C ILE A 180 -13.06 -8.38 11.41
N PRO A 181 -13.17 -9.70 11.66
CA PRO A 181 -13.96 -10.22 12.77
C PRO A 181 -13.43 -9.68 14.11
N SER A 182 -14.32 -9.34 15.03
CA SER A 182 -13.94 -8.85 16.37
C SER A 182 -13.13 -9.87 17.18
N THR A 183 -13.24 -11.15 16.85
CA THR A 183 -12.46 -12.25 17.43
C THR A 183 -10.99 -12.22 17.02
N ILE A 184 -10.65 -11.52 15.93
CA ILE A 184 -9.26 -11.33 15.50
C ILE A 184 -8.72 -10.09 16.20
N ASP A 185 -8.22 -10.29 17.42
CA ASP A 185 -7.45 -9.25 18.12
C ASP A 185 -5.98 -9.19 17.68
N SER A 186 -5.54 -10.18 16.89
CA SER A 186 -4.18 -10.32 16.38
C SER A 186 -3.67 -9.05 15.70
N LYS A 187 -2.39 -8.75 15.94
CA LYS A 187 -1.62 -7.79 15.14
C LYS A 187 -1.18 -8.44 13.83
N PHE A 188 -0.85 -7.61 12.85
CA PHE A 188 -0.34 -8.04 11.55
C PHE A 188 1.11 -7.60 11.34
N ASN A 189 1.94 -8.47 10.78
CA ASN A 189 3.32 -8.12 10.41
C ASN A 189 3.36 -7.26 9.14
N PHE A 190 2.38 -7.40 8.25
CA PHE A 190 2.28 -6.57 7.05
C PHE A 190 0.85 -6.13 6.76
N ILE A 191 0.61 -4.82 6.73
CA ILE A 191 -0.68 -4.23 6.38
C ILE A 191 -0.54 -3.49 5.06
N ILE A 192 -1.37 -3.85 4.08
CA ILE A 192 -1.46 -3.21 2.77
C ILE A 192 -2.76 -2.40 2.70
N ALA A 193 -2.64 -1.10 2.47
CA ALA A 193 -3.76 -0.18 2.35
C ALA A 193 -3.56 0.75 1.15
N ASN A 194 -3.94 0.27 -0.04
CA ASN A 194 -3.97 1.10 -1.24
C ASN A 194 -5.33 1.80 -1.41
N HIS A 195 -5.29 3.09 -1.77
CA HIS A 195 -6.44 3.92 -2.15
C HIS A 195 -7.52 4.07 -1.08
N THR A 196 -7.19 3.86 0.20
CA THR A 196 -8.18 3.88 1.31
C THR A 196 -8.33 5.25 1.97
N ILE A 197 -7.31 6.12 1.88
CA ILE A 197 -7.17 7.28 2.76
C ILE A 197 -7.64 8.58 2.09
N LEU A 198 -7.52 8.70 0.77
CA LEU A 198 -7.90 9.90 0.03
C LEU A 198 -9.41 10.12 0.09
N ASP A 199 -10.19 9.05 -0.03
CA ASP A 199 -11.66 9.10 -0.02
C ASP A 199 -12.24 9.53 1.34
N ILE A 200 -11.46 9.47 2.42
CA ILE A 200 -11.86 9.85 3.78
C ILE A 200 -11.15 11.11 4.30
N ASN A 201 -10.37 11.78 3.45
CA ASN A 201 -9.55 12.93 3.82
C ASN A 201 -10.37 14.25 4.01
N THR A 202 -11.68 14.21 3.85
CA THR A 202 -12.58 15.37 4.04
C THR A 202 -12.76 15.73 5.52
N SER A 203 -12.76 14.75 6.42
CA SER A 203 -12.86 14.96 7.86
C SER A 203 -11.54 14.60 8.54
N ASN A 204 -10.96 15.58 9.23
CA ASN A 204 -9.71 15.38 9.96
C ASN A 204 -9.81 14.27 10.99
N HIS A 205 -10.96 14.12 11.64
CA HIS A 205 -11.18 13.12 12.67
C HIS A 205 -11.31 11.71 12.09
N ILE A 206 -12.03 11.55 10.96
CA ILE A 206 -12.20 10.25 10.29
C ILE A 206 -10.87 9.78 9.70
N PHE A 207 -10.16 10.67 9.02
CA PHE A 207 -8.83 10.39 8.51
C PHE A 207 -7.90 9.93 9.63
N ALA A 208 -7.86 10.70 10.73
CA ALA A 208 -6.99 10.39 11.86
C ALA A 208 -7.29 9.04 12.51
N ALA A 209 -8.57 8.77 12.77
CA ALA A 209 -9.03 7.52 13.34
C ALA A 209 -8.71 6.32 12.43
N HIS A 210 -8.82 6.47 11.11
CA HIS A 210 -8.50 5.40 10.17
C HIS A 210 -7.00 5.06 10.16
N ILE A 211 -6.11 6.07 10.04
CA ILE A 211 -4.66 5.84 10.09
C ILE A 211 -4.26 5.22 11.44
N LYS A 212 -4.81 5.75 12.55
CA LYS A 212 -4.53 5.21 13.89
C LYS A 212 -5.00 3.77 14.01
N LYS A 213 -6.18 3.42 13.49
CA LYS A 213 -6.69 2.04 13.51
C LYS A 213 -5.76 1.06 12.78
N LEU A 214 -5.23 1.45 11.61
CA LEU A 214 -4.27 0.63 10.87
C LEU A 214 -2.98 0.47 11.67
N TRP A 215 -2.45 1.57 12.20
CA TRP A 215 -1.24 1.59 13.02
C TRP A 215 -1.38 0.72 14.28
N ASP A 216 -2.50 0.85 14.99
CA ASP A 216 -2.79 0.06 16.19
C ASP A 216 -2.94 -1.44 15.87
N LYS A 217 -3.24 -1.84 14.63
CA LYS A 217 -3.31 -3.26 14.25
C LYS A 217 -1.97 -3.82 13.77
N LEU A 218 -0.93 -3.01 13.73
CA LEU A 218 0.39 -3.41 13.29
C LEU A 218 1.17 -4.10 14.43
N SER A 219 1.99 -5.10 14.09
CA SER A 219 2.94 -5.73 15.01
C SER A 219 3.94 -4.69 15.53
N SER A 220 4.26 -4.75 16.82
CA SER A 220 5.22 -3.82 17.45
C SER A 220 6.69 -4.18 17.21
N GLU A 221 7.00 -5.42 16.82
CA GLU A 221 8.39 -5.89 16.69
C GLU A 221 8.93 -5.75 15.26
N ASP A 222 8.10 -6.04 14.26
CA ASP A 222 8.50 -6.19 12.86
C ASP A 222 7.41 -5.75 11.86
N GLY A 223 6.45 -4.97 12.35
CA GLY A 223 5.29 -4.56 11.59
C GLY A 223 5.60 -3.52 10.52
N ILE A 224 5.08 -3.75 9.31
CA ILE A 224 5.16 -2.80 8.20
C ILE A 224 3.78 -2.37 7.72
N LEU A 225 3.56 -1.06 7.68
CA LEU A 225 2.36 -0.44 7.12
C LEU A 225 2.67 0.16 5.75
N LEU A 226 2.08 -0.41 4.70
CA LEU A 226 2.15 0.13 3.34
C LEU A 226 0.88 0.94 3.06
N LEU A 227 1.06 2.26 2.95
CA LEU A 227 0.03 3.18 2.44
C LEU A 227 0.36 3.55 1.00
N LEU A 228 -0.56 3.27 0.08
CA LEU A 228 -0.42 3.63 -1.34
C LEU A 228 -1.61 4.47 -1.77
N GLU A 229 -1.36 5.59 -2.44
CA GLU A 229 -2.42 6.45 -2.94
C GLU A 229 -2.25 6.82 -4.41
N ARG A 230 -3.31 7.38 -4.97
CA ARG A 230 -3.34 7.89 -6.33
C ARG A 230 -2.18 8.87 -6.55
N GLY A 231 -1.48 8.74 -7.68
CA GLY A 231 -0.38 9.60 -8.11
C GLY A 231 -0.81 10.99 -8.55
N ASN A 232 -1.56 11.70 -7.71
CA ASN A 232 -2.02 13.07 -7.94
C ASN A 232 -1.70 13.94 -6.70
N PRO A 233 -1.81 15.28 -6.81
CA PRO A 233 -1.48 16.18 -5.70
C PRO A 233 -2.28 15.91 -4.42
N MET A 234 -3.52 15.41 -4.52
CA MET A 234 -4.35 15.13 -3.35
C MET A 234 -3.91 13.84 -2.64
N GLY A 235 -3.60 12.78 -3.39
CA GLY A 235 -3.05 11.53 -2.86
C GLY A 235 -1.69 11.75 -2.19
N TYR A 236 -0.81 12.54 -2.82
CA TYR A 236 0.46 12.94 -2.20
C TYR A 236 0.25 13.65 -0.86
N LYS A 237 -0.65 14.64 -0.80
CA LYS A 237 -0.99 15.35 0.44
C LYS A 237 -1.54 14.40 1.51
N ALA A 238 -2.36 13.41 1.13
CA ALA A 238 -2.90 12.42 2.05
C ALA A 238 -1.80 11.53 2.67
N ILE A 239 -0.89 11.01 1.85
CA ILE A 239 0.24 10.18 2.31
C ILE A 239 1.16 10.97 3.23
N ALA A 240 1.55 12.17 2.83
CA ALA A 240 2.50 12.96 3.59
C ALA A 240 1.89 13.52 4.89
N ARG A 241 0.56 13.70 4.95
CA ARG A 241 -0.20 13.90 6.19
C ARG A 241 -0.18 12.65 7.09
N ALA A 242 -0.48 11.46 6.57
CA ALA A 242 -0.45 10.21 7.33
C ALA A 242 0.94 9.95 7.92
N ARG A 243 1.99 10.14 7.12
CA ARG A 243 3.40 10.08 7.55
C ARG A 243 3.67 10.97 8.76
N GLN A 244 3.21 12.22 8.71
CA GLN A 244 3.42 13.14 9.83
C GLN A 244 2.71 12.70 11.10
N MET A 245 1.49 12.18 10.99
CA MET A 245 0.74 11.68 12.13
C MET A 245 1.49 10.56 12.85
N ILE A 246 2.00 9.59 12.08
CA ILE A 246 2.78 8.46 12.59
C ILE A 246 4.06 8.96 13.27
N LEU A 247 4.81 9.85 12.62
CA LEU A 247 6.04 10.43 13.19
C LEU A 247 5.80 11.29 14.43
N SER A 248 4.60 11.85 14.61
CA SER A 248 4.22 12.55 15.85
C SER A 248 3.69 11.62 16.95
N GLY A 249 3.63 10.31 16.71
CA GLY A 249 3.01 9.36 17.63
C GLY A 249 1.52 9.63 17.86
N PHE A 250 0.84 10.21 16.87
CA PHE A 250 -0.53 10.72 16.98
C PHE A 250 -0.73 11.82 18.06
N ASN A 251 0.34 12.35 18.65
CA ASN A 251 0.33 13.39 19.66
C ASN A 251 0.55 14.76 19.01
N PHE A 252 -0.54 15.39 18.59
CA PHE A 252 -0.52 16.69 17.90
C PHE A 252 -0.13 17.89 18.78
N THR A 253 -0.03 17.68 20.10
CA THR A 253 0.33 18.69 21.12
C THR A 253 1.84 18.77 21.39
N LEU A 254 2.63 17.78 20.96
CA LEU A 254 4.09 17.74 21.15
C LEU A 254 4.81 18.65 20.14
N LYS A 255 4.62 19.96 20.30
CA LYS A 255 5.43 20.99 19.61
C LYS A 255 6.60 21.50 20.48
N LYS A 256 6.77 21.00 21.71
CA LYS A 256 7.68 21.63 22.70
C LYS A 256 8.62 20.71 23.48
N SER A 257 8.46 19.39 23.50
CA SER A 257 9.47 18.51 24.09
C SER A 257 10.47 18.08 23.02
N SER A 258 11.76 18.29 23.29
CA SER A 258 12.90 17.81 22.52
C SER A 258 13.09 16.29 22.60
N GLU A 259 12.11 15.57 23.15
CA GLU A 259 12.15 14.14 23.37
C GLU A 259 11.58 13.44 22.13
N TYR A 260 12.49 12.93 21.29
CA TYR A 260 12.16 12.13 20.13
C TYR A 260 11.59 10.80 20.63
N VAL A 261 10.26 10.64 20.60
CA VAL A 261 9.66 9.32 20.80
C VAL A 261 9.86 8.55 19.50
N GLU A 262 10.61 7.45 19.55
CA GLU A 262 10.79 6.57 18.39
C GLU A 262 9.48 5.81 18.16
N THR A 263 8.57 6.41 17.39
CA THR A 263 7.21 5.87 17.16
C THR A 263 7.17 4.91 15.98
N GLY A 264 8.08 5.06 15.02
CA GLY A 264 8.18 4.23 13.81
C GLY A 264 9.22 4.81 12.85
N HIS A 265 9.60 4.03 11.84
CA HIS A 265 10.62 4.39 10.85
C HIS A 265 10.05 4.43 9.43
N ILE A 266 10.36 5.48 8.67
CA ILE A 266 9.89 5.64 7.29
C ILE A 266 10.87 4.97 6.32
N ILE A 267 10.42 3.91 5.66
CA ILE A 267 11.20 3.20 4.63
C ILE A 267 11.22 3.99 3.31
N SER A 268 10.07 4.53 2.88
CA SER A 268 9.87 5.22 1.60
C SER A 268 8.63 6.13 1.65
N PRO A 269 8.41 7.06 0.70
CA PRO A 269 9.29 7.42 -0.42
C PRO A 269 10.53 8.23 0.00
N CYS A 270 10.45 8.98 1.10
CA CYS A 270 11.60 9.67 1.69
C CYS A 270 12.04 8.91 2.94
N SER A 271 13.13 8.14 2.85
CA SER A 271 13.62 7.21 3.89
C SER A 271 14.14 7.86 5.18
N HIS A 272 13.76 9.11 5.46
CA HIS A 272 14.16 9.85 6.64
C HIS A 272 12.97 10.06 7.58
N ASP A 273 13.23 10.12 8.88
CA ASP A 273 12.20 10.36 9.90
C ASP A 273 12.01 11.87 10.23
N LYS A 274 12.50 12.75 9.35
CA LYS A 274 12.44 14.22 9.48
C LYS A 274 11.16 14.83 8.90
N LYS A 275 10.94 16.14 9.09
CA LYS A 275 9.85 16.86 8.39
C LYS A 275 10.05 16.77 6.87
N CYS A 276 8.94 16.70 6.13
CA CYS A 276 8.99 16.70 4.67
C CYS A 276 9.46 18.08 4.17
N PRO A 277 10.54 18.17 3.37
CA PRO A 277 11.12 19.45 2.95
C PRO A 277 10.23 20.21 1.95
N LEU A 278 9.31 19.53 1.26
CA LEU A 278 8.36 20.15 0.34
C LEU A 278 7.28 21.01 1.04
N PHE A 279 7.21 20.96 2.38
CA PHE A 279 6.30 21.78 3.16
C PHE A 279 7.10 22.61 4.18
N THR A 280 6.98 23.93 4.08
CA THR A 280 7.70 24.90 4.91
C THR A 280 7.57 24.68 6.43
N ASN A 281 6.55 23.95 6.90
CA ASN A 281 6.35 23.54 8.31
C ASN A 281 6.04 22.04 8.49
N GLY A 282 6.29 21.19 7.49
CA GLY A 282 5.67 19.87 7.40
C GLY A 282 4.15 19.97 7.15
N HIS A 283 3.45 18.85 7.06
CA HIS A 283 1.99 18.80 6.81
C HIS A 283 1.10 19.31 7.96
N LEU A 284 1.66 20.08 8.90
CA LEU A 284 0.90 20.61 10.02
C LEU A 284 -0.19 21.49 9.43
N SER A 285 -1.46 21.09 9.62
CA SER A 285 -2.58 21.97 9.35
C SER A 285 -2.31 23.27 10.09
N ASN A 286 -2.11 24.37 9.36
CA ASN A 286 -2.22 25.68 9.98
C ASN A 286 -3.64 25.76 10.52
N ARG A 287 -3.82 25.64 11.84
CA ARG A 287 -5.09 25.89 12.54
C ARG A 287 -5.52 27.36 12.49
N LYS A 288 -5.01 28.15 11.54
CA LYS A 288 -5.33 29.55 11.35
C LYS A 288 -5.31 29.88 9.86
N LYS A 289 -6.48 29.81 9.24
CA LYS A 289 -7.10 30.90 8.47
C LYS A 289 -8.58 30.57 8.33
#